data_AF-A0A9E2IHT0-F1
#
_entry.id   AF-A0A9E2IHT0-F1
#
_cell.length_a   1.000
_cell.length_b   1.000
_cell.length_c   1.000
_cell.angle_alpha   90.00
_cell.angle_beta   90.00
_cell.angle_gamma   90.00
#
_symmetry.space_group_name_H-M   'P 1'
#
loop_
_entity.id
_entity.type
_entity.pdbx_description
1 polymer ?
#
loop_
_entity_poly.entity_id
_entity_poly.type
_entity_poly.pdbx_seq_one_letter_code
_entity_poly.pdbx_strand_id
1 'polypeptide(L)'
;MKNKILSNFLAITPLDGRNYHKIPFLSDYFSEFALNKQRLAIEIKYLIFLSQQNIAPKLSFAQQRRLAQLVQNFDLTQMKKINLIEKKLNHETKAVEYYLKSEL
;
A
#
# COMPACT_ATOMS: atom_id res chain seq x y z
N MET A 1 -12.17 7.78 -8.21
CA MET A 1 -11.39 7.50 -9.43
C MET A 1 -11.88 6.18 -10.03
N LYS A 2 -12.26 6.18 -11.32
CA LYS A 2 -12.81 5.00 -12.01
C LYS A 2 -11.68 3.99 -12.25
N ASN A 3 -11.47 3.06 -11.32
CA ASN A 3 -10.80 1.80 -11.63
C ASN A 3 -11.52 1.19 -12.82
N LYS A 4 -10.77 0.69 -13.81
CA LYS A 4 -11.34 0.00 -14.97
C LYS A 4 -12.02 -1.28 -14.43
N ILE A 5 -13.29 -1.16 -14.06
CA ILE A 5 -14.15 -2.28 -13.72
C ILE A 5 -14.07 -3.19 -14.95
N LEU A 6 -13.48 -4.39 -14.79
CA LEU A 6 -13.69 -5.46 -15.75
C LEU A 6 -15.19 -5.49 -16.00
N SER A 7 -15.63 -5.47 -17.26
CA SER A 7 -17.08 -5.48 -17.52
C SER A 7 -17.70 -6.61 -16.69
N ASN A 8 -18.88 -6.39 -16.10
CA ASN A 8 -19.48 -7.34 -15.15
C ASN A 8 -19.56 -8.78 -15.71
N PHE A 9 -19.54 -8.94 -17.04
CA PHE A 9 -19.56 -10.21 -17.76
C PHE A 9 -18.21 -10.93 -17.85
N LEU A 10 -17.09 -10.25 -17.57
CA LEU A 10 -15.73 -10.80 -17.62
C LEU A 10 -15.13 -11.03 -16.23
N ALA A 11 -15.80 -10.61 -15.15
CA ALA A 11 -15.34 -10.85 -13.79
C ALA A 11 -15.44 -12.34 -13.45
N ILE A 12 -14.36 -12.92 -12.90
CA ILE A 12 -14.32 -14.33 -12.47
C ILE A 12 -15.23 -14.55 -11.26
N THR A 13 -15.28 -13.59 -10.33
CA THR A 13 -16.14 -13.64 -9.13
C THR A 13 -17.29 -12.65 -9.21
N PRO A 14 -18.50 -12.99 -8.72
CA PRO A 14 -19.61 -12.06 -8.64
C PRO A 14 -19.33 -10.81 -7.79
N LEU A 15 -18.43 -10.89 -6.81
CA LEU A 15 -18.11 -9.79 -5.88
C LEU A 15 -17.53 -8.58 -6.64
N ASP A 16 -16.65 -8.83 -7.60
CA ASP A 16 -15.98 -7.78 -8.39
C ASP A 16 -16.74 -7.42 -9.69
N GLY A 17 -17.91 -8.03 -9.91
CA GLY A 17 -18.76 -7.79 -11.08
C GLY A 17 -20.20 -7.49 -10.67
N ARG A 18 -21.10 -8.45 -10.93
CA ARG A 18 -22.56 -8.31 -10.70
C ARG A 18 -22.92 -7.74 -9.31
N ASN A 19 -22.22 -8.13 -8.25
CA ASN A 19 -22.52 -7.72 -6.88
C ASN A 19 -21.71 -6.52 -6.39
N TYR A 20 -20.76 -5.98 -7.18
CA TYR A 20 -19.86 -4.92 -6.74
C TYR A 20 -20.62 -3.69 -6.19
N HIS A 21 -21.71 -3.31 -6.84
CA HIS A 21 -22.55 -2.17 -6.42
C HIS A 21 -23.14 -2.30 -5.01
N LYS A 22 -23.22 -3.51 -4.43
CA LYS A 22 -23.70 -3.75 -3.07
C LYS A 22 -22.60 -3.61 -2.01
N ILE A 23 -21.34 -3.72 -2.43
CA ILE A 23 -20.17 -3.81 -1.55
C ILE A 23 -18.99 -2.93 -2.01
N PRO A 24 -19.20 -1.72 -2.59
CA PRO A 24 -18.09 -0.95 -3.16
C PRO A 24 -17.06 -0.53 -2.10
N PHE A 25 -17.48 -0.38 -0.84
CA PHE A 25 -16.61 -0.02 0.28
C PHE A 25 -15.60 -1.11 0.65
N LEU A 26 -15.85 -2.39 0.30
CA LEU A 26 -14.92 -3.47 0.64
C LEU A 26 -13.58 -3.33 -0.07
N SER A 27 -13.53 -2.68 -1.25
CA SER A 27 -12.25 -2.45 -1.94
C SER A 27 -11.30 -1.54 -1.15
N ASP A 28 -11.80 -0.71 -0.23
CA ASP A 28 -10.97 0.15 0.60
C ASP A 28 -10.23 -0.62 1.71
N TYR A 29 -10.59 -1.89 1.93
CA TYR A 29 -10.03 -2.75 2.98
C TYR A 29 -9.43 -4.06 2.45
N PHE A 30 -10.05 -4.66 1.43
CA PHE A 30 -9.75 -6.02 0.96
C PHE A 30 -9.16 -6.08 -0.44
N SER A 31 -8.90 -4.94 -1.08
CA SER A 31 -8.17 -4.92 -2.34
C SER A 31 -6.66 -5.04 -2.12
N GLU A 32 -5.93 -5.43 -3.17
CA GLU A 32 -4.47 -5.40 -3.18
C GLU A 32 -3.91 -3.99 -2.90
N PHE A 33 -4.61 -2.96 -3.36
CA PHE A 33 -4.29 -1.56 -3.05
C PHE A 33 -4.40 -1.29 -1.54
N ALA A 34 -5.52 -1.69 -0.92
CA ALA A 34 -5.74 -1.53 0.51
C ALA A 34 -4.71 -2.31 1.33
N LEU A 35 -4.43 -3.55 0.94
CA LEU A 35 -3.43 -4.40 1.59
C LEU A 35 -2.05 -3.77 1.57
N ASN A 36 -1.58 -3.29 0.41
CA ASN A 36 -0.27 -2.64 0.30
C ASN A 36 -0.20 -1.31 1.06
N LYS A 37 -1.29 -0.51 1.04
CA LYS A 37 -1.39 0.72 1.85
C LYS A 37 -1.24 0.41 3.35
N GLN A 38 -1.91 -0.64 3.84
CA GLN A 38 -1.81 -1.04 5.25
C GLN A 38 -0.44 -1.62 5.60
N ARG A 39 0.16 -2.46 4.72
CA ARG A 39 1.53 -2.96 4.88
C ARG A 39 2.51 -1.79 5.04
N LEU A 40 2.47 -0.82 4.13
CA LEU A 40 3.32 0.38 4.21
C LEU A 40 3.11 1.15 5.53
N ALA A 41 1.86 1.29 5.98
CA ALA A 41 1.55 1.96 7.25
C ALA A 41 2.15 1.24 8.46
N ILE A 42 2.11 -0.10 8.47
CA ILE A 42 2.70 -0.92 9.53
C ILE A 42 4.23 -0.81 9.51
N GLU A 43 4.86 -0.94 8.35
CA GLU A 43 6.32 -0.81 8.20
C GLU A 43 6.83 0.54 8.70
N ILE A 44 6.16 1.63 8.34
CA ILE A 44 6.50 2.98 8.80
C ILE A 44 6.34 3.11 10.32
N LYS A 45 5.21 2.63 10.88
CA LYS A 45 4.99 2.67 12.33
C LYS A 45 6.06 1.87 13.08
N TYR A 46 6.43 0.71 12.55
CA TYR A 46 7.45 -0.14 13.14
C TYR A 46 8.84 0.51 13.07
N LEU A 47 9.23 1.10 11.92
CA LEU A 47 10.48 1.83 11.79
C LEU A 47 10.58 3.02 12.75
N ILE A 48 9.49 3.80 12.89
CA ILE A 48 9.41 4.90 13.86
C ILE A 48 9.55 4.37 15.29
N PHE A 49 8.86 3.27 15.63
CA PHE A 49 8.98 2.62 16.93
C PHE A 49 10.43 2.19 17.23
N LEU A 50 11.09 1.49 16.31
CA LEU A 50 12.50 1.07 16.48
C LEU A 50 13.44 2.25 16.65
N SER A 51 13.18 3.35 15.95
CA SER A 51 13.93 4.60 16.07
C SER A 51 13.78 5.22 17.47
N GLN A 52 12.56 5.21 18.02
CA GLN A 52 12.28 5.70 19.39
C GLN A 52 12.92 4.82 20.47
N GLN A 53 13.02 3.50 20.24
CA GLN A 53 13.70 2.57 21.14
C GLN A 53 15.24 2.61 21.03
N ASN A 54 15.81 3.46 20.17
CA ASN A 54 17.24 3.50 19.85
C ASN A 54 17.80 2.17 19.29
N ILE A 55 16.95 1.34 18.70
CA ILE A 55 17.35 0.09 18.02
C ILE A 55 17.75 0.37 16.56
N ALA A 56 17.12 1.38 15.95
CA ALA A 56 17.43 1.88 14.62
C ALA A 56 17.90 3.34 14.68
N PRO A 57 18.50 3.89 13.61
CA PRO A 57 18.90 5.30 13.56
C PRO A 57 17.77 6.26 13.96
N LYS A 58 18.10 7.33 14.68
CA LYS A 58 17.11 8.33 15.10
C LYS A 58 16.52 9.06 13.90
N LEU A 59 15.20 9.03 13.81
CA LEU A 59 14.41 9.78 12.85
C LEU A 59 13.99 11.11 13.48
N SER A 60 14.34 12.20 12.83
CA SER A 60 13.84 13.53 13.17
C SER A 60 12.31 13.60 13.06
N PHE A 61 11.68 14.55 13.77
CA PHE A 61 10.25 14.80 13.62
C PHE A 61 9.83 15.09 12.17
N ALA A 62 10.69 15.77 11.40
CA ALA A 62 10.45 16.03 9.98
C ALA A 62 10.42 14.74 9.15
N GLN A 63 11.34 13.81 9.39
CA GLN A 63 11.35 12.50 8.72
C GLN A 63 10.13 11.67 9.10
N GLN A 64 9.76 11.61 10.39
CA GLN A 64 8.56 10.91 10.84
C GLN A 64 7.29 11.47 10.17
N ARG A 65 7.19 12.79 10.05
CA ARG A 65 6.08 13.46 9.36
C ARG A 65 6.05 13.13 7.87
N ARG A 66 7.19 13.16 7.19
CA ARG A 66 7.31 12.78 5.77
C ARG A 66 6.86 11.34 5.55
N LEU A 67 7.27 10.41 6.41
CA LEU A 67 6.85 9.01 6.33
C LEU A 67 5.34 8.86 6.53
N ALA A 68 4.76 9.53 7.53
CA ALA A 68 3.31 9.53 7.72
C ALA A 68 2.54 10.06 6.50
N GLN A 69 3.08 11.05 5.79
CA GLN A 69 2.50 11.58 4.56
C GLN A 69 2.50 10.59 3.40
N LEU A 70 3.46 9.65 3.34
CA LEU A 70 3.46 8.59 2.30
C LEU A 70 2.19 7.73 2.39
N VAL A 71 1.71 7.44 3.60
CA VAL A 71 0.49 6.66 3.82
C VAL A 71 -0.76 7.49 3.53
N GLN A 72 -0.77 8.76 3.94
CA GLN A 72 -1.91 9.66 3.73
C GLN A 72 -2.14 9.91 2.24
N ASN A 73 -1.06 10.11 1.49
CA ASN A 73 -1.09 10.40 0.06
C ASN A 73 -0.96 9.14 -0.80
N PHE A 74 -1.13 7.95 -0.23
CA PHE A 74 -1.00 6.69 -0.96
C PHE A 74 -2.12 6.57 -2.01
N ASP A 75 -1.72 6.57 -3.28
CA ASP A 75 -2.60 6.44 -4.44
C ASP A 75 -2.07 5.41 -5.45
N LEU A 76 -2.75 5.30 -6.60
CA LEU A 76 -2.41 4.31 -7.62
C LEU A 76 -0.99 4.50 -8.21
N THR A 77 -0.40 5.67 -8.07
CA THR A 77 0.98 5.98 -8.48
C THR A 77 1.96 5.22 -7.60
N GLN A 78 1.81 5.26 -6.28
CA GLN A 78 2.67 4.51 -5.36
C GLN A 78 2.42 3.00 -5.50
N MET A 79 1.16 2.58 -5.68
CA MET A 79 0.85 1.18 -5.95
C MET A 79 1.55 0.65 -7.21
N LYS A 80 1.59 1.45 -8.29
CA LYS A 80 2.33 1.08 -9.51
C LYS A 80 3.84 0.96 -9.26
N LYS A 81 4.43 1.83 -8.44
CA LYS A 81 5.86 1.73 -8.07
C LYS A 81 6.12 0.41 -7.32
N ILE A 82 5.28 0.06 -6.34
CA ILE A 82 5.39 -1.19 -5.59
C ILE A 82 5.28 -2.40 -6.54
N ASN A 83 4.29 -2.42 -7.42
CA ASN A 83 4.11 -3.51 -8.39
C ASN A 83 5.32 -3.66 -9.35
N LEU A 84 5.95 -2.55 -9.77
CA LEU A 84 7.18 -2.61 -10.58
C LEU A 84 8.35 -3.24 -9.83
N ILE A 85 8.46 -3.00 -8.52
CA ILE A 85 9.49 -3.61 -7.68
C ILE A 85 9.16 -5.09 -7.48
N GLU A 86 7.90 -5.40 -7.16
CA GLU A 86 7.40 -6.77 -6.97
C GLU A 86 7.70 -7.64 -8.19
N LYS A 87 7.44 -7.17 -9.41
CA LYS A 87 7.73 -7.91 -10.65
C LYS A 87 9.21 -8.28 -10.81
N LYS A 88 10.12 -7.47 -10.27
CA LYS A 88 11.57 -7.75 -10.31
C LYS A 88 11.98 -8.72 -9.21
N LEU A 89 11.35 -8.63 -8.04
CA LEU A 89 11.69 -9.42 -6.86
C LEU A 89 10.94 -10.76 -6.77
N ASN A 90 9.81 -10.88 -7.47
CA ASN A 90 8.82 -11.95 -7.31
C ASN A 90 8.39 -12.13 -5.83
N HIS A 91 8.27 -11.02 -5.10
CA HIS A 91 7.95 -11.04 -3.67
C HIS A 91 7.22 -9.75 -3.23
N GLU A 92 5.95 -9.88 -2.86
CA GLU A 92 5.08 -8.74 -2.52
C GLU A 92 5.54 -7.94 -1.29
N THR A 93 5.77 -8.59 -0.14
CA THR A 93 6.12 -7.85 1.08
C THR A 93 7.47 -7.16 0.96
N LYS A 94 8.44 -7.81 0.31
CA LYS A 94 9.76 -7.20 0.05
C LYS A 94 9.64 -5.98 -0.88
N ALA A 95 8.68 -5.97 -1.82
CA ALA A 95 8.45 -4.81 -2.66
C ALA A 95 8.04 -3.56 -1.87
N VAL A 96 7.21 -3.73 -0.83
CA VAL A 96 6.83 -2.63 0.08
C VAL A 96 8.03 -2.10 0.86
N GLU A 97 8.89 -2.99 1.36
CA GLU A 97 10.13 -2.60 2.06
C GLU A 97 11.07 -1.80 1.13
N TYR A 98 11.29 -2.30 -0.08
CA TYR A 98 12.14 -1.61 -1.08
C TYR A 98 11.54 -0.27 -1.50
N TYR A 99 10.21 -0.20 -1.62
CA TYR A 99 9.52 1.06 -1.87
C TYR A 99 9.77 2.06 -0.73
N LEU A 100 9.55 1.65 0.53
CA LEU A 100 9.81 2.50 1.70
C LEU A 100 11.27 2.95 1.74
N LYS A 101 12.23 2.04 1.48
CA LYS A 101 13.66 2.36 1.42
C LYS A 101 14.00 3.41 0.35
N SER A 102 13.28 3.44 -0.76
CA SER A 102 13.48 4.45 -1.82
C SER A 102 12.95 5.84 -1.47
N GLU A 103 12.09 5.94 -0.46
CA GLU A 103 11.47 7.19 -0.02
C GLU A 103 12.11 7.76 1.26
N LEU A 104 13.04 7.01 1.89
CA LEU A 104 13.88 7.44 3.02
C LEU A 104 15.04 8.30 2.54
#